data_AF-A0A9D4ES83-F1
#
_entry.id   AF-A0A9D4ES83-F1
#
_cell.length_a   1.000
_cell.length_b   1.000
_cell.length_c   1.000
_cell.angle_alpha   90.00
_cell.angle_beta   90.00
_cell.angle_gamma   90.00
#
_symmetry.space_group_name_H-M   'P 1'
#
loop_
_entity.id
_entity.type
_entity.pdbx_description
1 polymer ?
#
loop_
_entity_poly.entity_id
_entity_poly.type
_entity_poly.pdbx_seq_one_letter_code
_entity_poly.pdbx_strand_id
1 'polypeptide(L)'
;MVTTISETGLNSMSEKAEILHLDTLGLKLSTADGSLLKYCGYIEGTLCIPSMPHIALDVPILVIKDNSLNRDCPVIVGTNVIRLMRDMVSQNDSDVIPEEWNIAIASLNVTLFAAKLSSKRPVKLGPYETVSLNCVARGVNHAVANVVTENHDPSANYSVCPRVIKMQQHGNCCKIYVKVCNMTGKPIVLKPK
;
A
#
# COMPACT_ATOMS: atom_id res chain seq x y z
N MET A 1 -3.28 -5.22 -3.35
CA MET A 1 -2.16 -4.55 -4.04
C MET A 1 -1.10 -5.61 -4.33
N VAL A 2 -0.50 -5.64 -5.52
CA VAL A 2 0.60 -6.56 -5.84
C VAL A 2 1.93 -5.83 -5.60
N THR A 3 2.96 -6.53 -5.13
CA THR A 3 4.31 -5.98 -4.97
C THR A 3 4.84 -5.49 -6.31
N THR A 4 5.42 -4.31 -6.33
CA THR A 4 5.93 -3.69 -7.57
C THR A 4 7.37 -3.24 -7.42
N ILE A 5 8.13 -3.27 -8.52
CA ILE A 5 9.41 -2.58 -8.68
C ILE A 5 9.31 -1.57 -9.84
N SER A 6 9.95 -0.42 -9.68
CA SER A 6 10.07 0.58 -10.75
C SER A 6 11.02 0.11 -11.84
N GLU A 7 10.81 0.55 -13.08
CA GLU A 7 11.67 0.21 -14.21
C GLU A 7 13.12 0.66 -13.95
N THR A 8 13.32 1.88 -13.43
CA THR A 8 14.66 2.34 -13.02
C THR A 8 15.23 1.51 -11.86
N GLY A 9 14.39 1.11 -10.90
CA GLY A 9 14.79 0.26 -9.78
C GLY A 9 15.26 -1.12 -10.20
N LEU A 10 14.61 -1.72 -11.20
CA LEU A 10 15.05 -3.00 -11.76
C LEU A 10 16.36 -2.84 -12.55
N ASN A 11 16.47 -1.78 -13.35
CA ASN A 11 17.65 -1.52 -14.18
C ASN A 11 18.91 -1.18 -13.39
N SER A 12 18.78 -0.79 -12.12
CA SER A 12 19.92 -0.52 -11.23
C SER A 12 20.46 -1.77 -10.54
N MET A 13 19.76 -2.91 -10.63
CA MET A 13 20.23 -4.18 -10.09
C MET A 13 21.42 -4.71 -10.90
N SER A 14 22.39 -5.33 -10.20
CA SER A 14 23.59 -5.90 -10.83
C SER A 14 23.27 -7.08 -11.73
N GLU A 15 22.25 -7.86 -11.38
CA GLU A 15 21.77 -9.00 -12.15
C GLU A 15 20.50 -8.60 -12.91
N LYS A 16 20.50 -8.86 -14.21
CA LYS A 16 19.32 -8.62 -15.04
C LYS A 16 18.35 -9.78 -14.87
N ALA A 17 17.22 -9.51 -14.21
CA ALA A 17 16.11 -10.44 -14.19
C ALA A 17 15.40 -10.47 -15.55
N GLU A 18 14.96 -11.66 -15.95
CA GLU A 18 14.12 -11.83 -17.13
C GLU A 18 12.72 -11.26 -16.84
N ILE A 19 12.23 -10.41 -17.74
CA ILE A 19 10.88 -9.86 -17.66
C ILE A 19 9.92 -10.82 -18.35
N LEU A 20 9.00 -11.37 -17.56
CA LEU A 20 7.94 -12.28 -18.00
C LEU A 20 6.63 -11.51 -18.19
N HIS A 21 5.68 -12.10 -18.93
CA HIS A 21 4.40 -11.47 -19.23
C HIS A 21 3.22 -12.26 -18.65
N LEU A 22 2.27 -11.57 -18.00
CA LEU A 22 1.12 -12.19 -17.35
C LEU A 22 0.06 -12.70 -18.34
N ASP A 23 0.07 -12.21 -19.58
CA ASP A 23 -0.81 -12.67 -20.65
C ASP A 23 -0.58 -14.15 -20.99
N THR A 24 0.66 -14.64 -20.87
CA THR A 24 1.01 -16.06 -20.99
C THR A 24 0.31 -16.95 -19.96
N LEU A 25 -0.10 -16.37 -18.83
CA LEU A 25 -0.83 -17.03 -17.75
C LEU A 25 -2.36 -16.80 -17.85
N GLY A 26 -2.83 -16.07 -18.85
CA GLY A 26 -4.23 -15.65 -18.96
C GLY A 26 -4.67 -14.65 -17.89
N LEU A 27 -3.72 -14.00 -17.21
CA LEU A 27 -4.00 -13.05 -16.13
C LEU A 27 -4.07 -11.62 -16.65
N LYS A 28 -4.96 -10.81 -16.06
CA LYS A 28 -5.10 -9.38 -16.37
C LYS A 28 -5.06 -8.56 -15.08
N LEU A 29 -4.38 -7.42 -15.14
CA LEU A 29 -4.29 -6.48 -14.02
C LEU A 29 -5.17 -5.26 -14.29
N SER A 30 -6.02 -4.95 -13.31
CA SER A 30 -6.89 -3.79 -13.33
C SER A 30 -6.57 -2.84 -12.17
N THR A 31 -6.71 -1.54 -12.42
CA THR A 31 -6.73 -0.51 -11.40
C THR A 31 -8.09 -0.45 -10.70
N ALA A 32 -8.18 0.30 -9.60
CA ALA A 32 -9.40 0.42 -8.81
C ALA A 32 -10.59 1.03 -9.58
N ASP A 33 -10.34 1.78 -10.66
CA ASP A 33 -11.37 2.30 -11.56
C ASP A 33 -11.83 1.29 -12.63
N GLY A 34 -11.34 0.05 -12.57
CA GLY A 34 -11.62 -1.02 -13.52
C GLY A 34 -10.84 -0.94 -14.84
N SER A 35 -10.04 0.12 -15.05
CA SER A 35 -9.18 0.20 -16.23
C SER A 35 -7.98 -0.75 -16.14
N LEU A 36 -7.36 -1.07 -17.28
CA LEU A 36 -6.18 -1.94 -17.29
C LEU A 36 -4.96 -1.18 -16.75
N LEU A 37 -4.27 -1.80 -15.79
CA LEU A 37 -2.99 -1.28 -15.32
C LEU A 37 -1.95 -1.47 -16.42
N LYS A 38 -1.19 -0.42 -16.73
CA LYS A 38 -0.03 -0.51 -17.62
C LYS A 38 1.19 -0.95 -16.82
N TYR A 39 1.85 -2.01 -17.25
CA TYR A 39 3.06 -2.57 -16.64
C TYR A 39 4.00 -3.06 -17.74
N CYS A 40 5.29 -3.21 -17.43
CA CYS A 40 6.30 -3.69 -18.39
C CYS A 40 6.32 -5.22 -18.46
N GLY A 41 6.11 -5.87 -17.32
CA GLY A 41 6.00 -7.31 -17.14
C GLY A 41 6.05 -7.64 -15.65
N TYR A 42 6.38 -8.86 -15.29
CA TYR A 42 6.74 -9.23 -13.93
C TYR A 42 8.07 -9.97 -13.94
N ILE A 43 8.73 -9.98 -12.78
CA ILE A 43 9.88 -10.82 -12.53
C ILE A 43 9.53 -11.79 -11.39
N GLU A 44 10.17 -12.95 -11.38
CA GLU A 44 10.23 -13.79 -10.20
C GLU A 44 11.50 -13.41 -9.44
N GLY A 45 11.37 -13.12 -8.15
CA GLY A 45 12.51 -12.68 -7.37
C GLY A 45 12.34 -12.96 -5.89
N THR A 46 13.48 -13.07 -5.21
CA THR A 46 13.56 -13.22 -3.77
C THR A 46 13.57 -11.85 -3.11
N LEU A 47 12.55 -11.57 -2.31
CA LEU A 47 12.48 -10.35 -1.50
C LEU A 47 13.11 -10.62 -0.13
N CYS A 48 14.20 -9.93 0.17
CA CYS A 48 14.82 -9.91 1.49
C CYS A 48 14.42 -8.64 2.22
N ILE A 49 13.91 -8.77 3.45
CA ILE A 49 13.48 -7.62 4.25
C ILE A 49 14.65 -7.20 5.15
N PRO A 50 15.20 -5.98 5.03
CA PRO A 50 16.40 -5.59 5.78
C PRO A 50 16.26 -5.69 7.31
N SER A 51 15.06 -5.43 7.83
CA SER A 51 14.76 -5.54 9.26
C SER A 51 14.52 -6.97 9.75
N MET A 52 14.45 -7.94 8.84
CA MET A 52 14.27 -9.38 9.11
C MET A 52 15.15 -10.17 8.14
N PRO A 53 16.50 -10.11 8.30
CA PRO A 53 17.45 -10.61 7.31
C PRO A 53 17.41 -12.14 7.13
N HIS A 54 16.83 -12.87 8.07
CA HIS A 54 16.60 -14.31 8.00
C HIS A 54 15.38 -14.68 7.15
N ILE A 55 14.57 -13.70 6.74
CA ILE A 55 13.38 -13.90 5.93
C ILE A 55 13.67 -13.54 4.48
N ALA A 56 13.53 -14.55 3.62
CA ALA A 56 13.57 -14.45 2.18
C ALA A 56 12.28 -15.00 1.59
N LEU A 57 11.62 -14.23 0.72
CA LEU A 57 10.34 -14.57 0.14
C LEU A 57 10.42 -14.59 -1.39
N ASP A 58 10.22 -15.76 -2.00
CA ASP A 58 10.11 -15.87 -3.45
C ASP A 58 8.72 -15.43 -3.90
N VAL A 59 8.66 -14.31 -4.62
CA VAL A 59 7.40 -13.70 -5.02
C VAL A 59 7.45 -13.16 -6.44
N PRO A 60 6.31 -13.14 -7.14
CA PRO A 60 6.18 -12.35 -8.35
C PRO A 60 6.18 -10.86 -8.00
N ILE A 61 7.00 -10.09 -8.70
CA ILE A 61 7.14 -8.65 -8.55
C ILE A 61 6.78 -7.99 -9.88
N LEU A 62 5.78 -7.12 -9.87
CA LEU A 62 5.34 -6.43 -11.08
C LEU A 62 6.30 -5.29 -11.43
N VAL A 63 6.78 -5.24 -12.66
CA VAL A 63 7.61 -4.15 -13.17
C VAL A 63 6.69 -3.05 -13.71
N ILE A 64 6.74 -1.88 -13.10
CA ILE A 64 5.92 -0.72 -13.49
C ILE A 64 6.80 0.42 -13.99
N LYS A 65 6.28 1.19 -14.95
CA LYS A 65 6.97 2.39 -15.42
C LYS A 65 7.19 3.38 -14.29
N ASP A 66 8.28 4.12 -14.39
CA ASP A 66 8.59 5.17 -13.42
C ASP A 66 7.47 6.22 -13.41
N ASN A 67 7.08 6.63 -12.20
CA ASN A 67 6.11 7.67 -11.92
C ASN A 67 6.57 8.45 -10.68
N SER A 68 5.78 9.43 -10.24
CA SER A 68 6.12 10.26 -9.08
C SER A 68 6.25 9.47 -7.79
N LEU A 69 5.51 8.37 -7.62
CA LEU A 69 5.49 7.60 -6.38
C LEU A 69 6.69 6.65 -6.28
N ASN A 70 7.00 5.92 -7.35
CA ASN A 70 8.03 4.89 -7.33
C ASN A 70 9.45 5.41 -7.66
N ARG A 71 9.59 6.72 -7.88
CA ARG A 71 10.89 7.38 -8.04
C ARG A 71 11.67 7.40 -6.73
N ASP A 72 10.99 7.73 -5.64
CA ASP A 72 11.59 7.81 -4.30
C ASP A 72 11.47 6.47 -3.54
N CYS A 73 10.53 5.62 -3.96
CA CYS A 73 10.32 4.29 -3.40
C CYS A 73 10.25 3.24 -4.53
N PRO A 74 11.40 2.75 -5.03
CA PRO A 74 11.46 1.85 -6.18
C PRO A 74 10.71 0.55 -5.98
N VAL A 75 10.68 0.03 -4.75
CA VAL A 75 9.98 -1.22 -4.39
C VAL A 75 8.82 -0.90 -3.45
N ILE A 76 7.61 -1.26 -3.87
CA ILE A 76 6.40 -1.12 -3.06
C ILE A 76 5.91 -2.53 -2.72
N VAL A 77 5.91 -2.87 -1.43
CA VAL A 77 5.46 -4.17 -0.95
C VAL A 77 3.94 -4.26 -0.96
N GLY A 78 3.41 -5.23 -1.70
CA GLY A 78 1.98 -5.48 -1.82
C GLY A 78 1.46 -6.50 -0.83
N THR A 79 0.14 -6.70 -0.88
CA THR A 79 -0.58 -7.68 -0.04
C THR A 79 -0.19 -9.13 -0.32
N ASN A 80 0.37 -9.45 -1.50
CA ASN A 80 0.89 -10.79 -1.79
C ASN A 80 2.06 -11.16 -0.85
N VAL A 81 2.97 -10.22 -0.60
CA VAL A 81 4.08 -10.41 0.35
C VAL A 81 3.57 -10.38 1.80
N ILE A 82 2.73 -9.40 2.16
CA ILE A 82 2.24 -9.25 3.54
C ILE A 82 1.47 -10.51 4.00
N ARG A 83 0.74 -11.18 3.08
CA ARG A 83 0.05 -12.44 3.37
C ARG A 83 1.02 -13.58 3.69
N LEU A 84 2.08 -13.73 2.89
CA LEU A 84 3.12 -14.74 3.16
C LEU A 84 3.81 -14.48 4.50
N MET A 85 4.11 -13.21 4.81
CA MET A 85 4.64 -12.81 6.11
C MET A 85 3.71 -13.23 7.25
N ARG A 86 2.42 -12.93 7.18
CA ARG A 86 1.43 -13.37 8.19
C ARG A 86 1.48 -14.89 8.39
N ASP A 87 1.53 -15.65 7.31
CA ASP A 87 1.44 -17.11 7.36
C ASP A 87 2.71 -17.71 7.99
N MET A 88 3.90 -17.17 7.69
CA MET A 88 5.15 -17.57 8.35
C MET A 88 5.18 -17.21 9.84
N VAL A 89 4.76 -15.98 10.17
CA VAL A 89 4.70 -15.50 11.57
C VAL A 89 3.76 -16.36 12.40
N SER A 90 2.63 -16.78 11.84
CA SER A 90 1.66 -17.63 12.53
C SER A 90 2.21 -19.05 12.81
N GLN A 91 3.27 -19.47 12.12
CA GLN A 91 3.91 -20.77 12.27
C GLN A 91 5.15 -20.72 13.17
N ASN A 92 5.79 -19.55 13.30
CA ASN A 92 7.03 -19.36 14.07
C ASN A 92 6.84 -18.27 15.14
N ASP A 93 6.51 -18.70 16.37
CA ASP A 93 6.25 -17.83 17.53
C ASP A 93 7.48 -17.02 18.02
N SER A 94 8.67 -17.26 17.48
CA SER A 94 9.93 -16.72 18.02
C SER A 94 10.50 -15.49 17.32
N ASP A 95 9.93 -15.07 16.18
CA ASP A 95 10.52 -13.98 15.41
C ASP A 95 10.05 -12.61 15.91
N VAL A 96 11.01 -11.76 16.27
CA VAL A 96 10.75 -10.35 16.58
C VAL A 96 10.41 -9.62 15.29
N ILE A 97 9.12 -9.49 15.02
CA ILE A 97 8.61 -8.77 13.85
C ILE A 97 8.53 -7.27 14.19
N PRO A 98 9.07 -6.39 13.33
CA PRO A 98 8.95 -4.95 13.52
C PRO A 98 7.49 -4.51 13.64
N GLU A 99 7.23 -3.48 14.43
CA GLU A 99 5.87 -2.98 14.71
C GLU A 99 5.11 -2.67 13.41
N GLU A 100 5.78 -2.08 12.43
CA GLU A 100 5.20 -1.69 11.14
C GLU A 100 4.68 -2.90 10.35
N TRP A 101 5.38 -4.04 10.43
CA TRP A 101 4.95 -5.30 9.81
C TRP A 101 3.79 -5.93 10.55
N ASN A 102 3.79 -5.90 11.88
CA ASN A 102 2.65 -6.34 12.69
C ASN A 102 1.39 -5.54 12.36
N ILE A 103 1.52 -4.21 12.19
CA ILE A 103 0.41 -3.36 11.76
C ILE A 103 -0.05 -3.75 10.35
N ALA A 104 0.87 -3.93 9.40
CA ALA A 104 0.53 -4.32 8.03
C ALA A 104 -0.20 -5.68 7.97
N ILE A 105 0.25 -6.67 8.76
CA ILE A 105 -0.39 -7.98 8.89
C ILE A 105 -1.77 -7.86 9.53
N ALA A 106 -1.88 -7.13 10.65
CA ALA A 106 -3.16 -6.90 11.31
C ALA A 106 -4.16 -6.18 10.40
N SER A 107 -3.67 -5.30 9.51
CA SER A 107 -4.48 -4.57 8.54
C SER A 107 -5.19 -5.48 7.53
N LEU A 108 -4.76 -6.74 7.36
CA LEU A 108 -5.44 -7.70 6.50
C LEU A 108 -6.81 -8.14 7.05
N ASN A 109 -7.03 -8.02 8.37
CA ASN A 109 -8.23 -8.49 9.06
C ASN A 109 -9.02 -7.34 9.74
N VAL A 110 -9.05 -6.15 9.13
CA VAL A 110 -9.70 -4.97 9.73
C VAL A 110 -11.17 -4.84 9.36
N THR A 111 -11.94 -4.33 10.32
CA THR A 111 -13.27 -3.80 10.05
C THR A 111 -13.13 -2.47 9.31
N LEU A 112 -13.80 -2.35 8.16
CA LEU A 112 -13.78 -1.13 7.36
C LEU A 112 -14.87 -0.16 7.82
N PHE A 113 -14.52 1.13 7.91
CA PHE A 113 -15.45 2.20 8.20
C PHE A 113 -15.40 3.24 7.09
N ALA A 114 -16.57 3.69 6.64
CA ALA A 114 -16.64 4.77 5.66
C ALA A 114 -16.31 6.11 6.33
N ALA A 115 -15.23 6.74 5.89
CA ALA A 115 -14.89 8.12 6.25
C ALA A 115 -15.40 9.08 5.18
N LYS A 116 -16.03 10.17 5.58
CA LYS A 116 -16.53 11.23 4.69
C LYS A 116 -15.58 12.42 4.70
N LEU A 117 -15.41 13.07 3.56
CA LEU A 117 -14.64 14.30 3.47
C LEU A 117 -15.28 15.39 4.35
N SER A 118 -14.49 16.08 5.18
CA SER A 118 -15.00 17.18 6.02
C SER A 118 -15.23 18.47 5.22
N SER A 119 -14.57 18.60 4.07
CA SER A 119 -14.66 19.77 3.19
C SER A 119 -15.97 19.77 2.40
N LYS A 120 -16.53 20.96 2.20
CA LYS A 120 -17.67 21.20 1.30
C LYS A 120 -17.27 21.35 -0.17
N ARG A 121 -15.97 21.36 -0.48
CA ARG A 121 -15.46 21.46 -1.85
C ARG A 121 -14.93 20.10 -2.33
N PRO A 122 -15.20 19.70 -3.59
CA PRO A 122 -14.57 18.54 -4.17
C PRO A 122 -13.04 18.66 -4.16
N VAL A 123 -12.36 17.55 -3.90
CA VAL A 123 -10.92 17.45 -4.02
C VAL A 123 -10.59 16.65 -5.26
N LYS A 124 -9.85 17.26 -6.19
CA LYS A 124 -9.35 16.59 -7.38
C LYS A 124 -7.92 16.14 -7.09
N LEU A 125 -7.64 14.86 -7.32
CA LEU A 125 -6.30 14.30 -7.26
C LEU A 125 -5.92 13.90 -8.67
N GLY A 126 -4.77 14.37 -9.15
CA GLY A 126 -4.15 13.93 -10.38
C GLY A 126 -3.66 12.47 -10.30
N PRO A 127 -3.30 11.86 -11.44
CA PRO A 127 -2.69 10.53 -11.46
C PRO A 127 -1.42 10.48 -10.60
N TYR A 128 -1.25 9.43 -9.80
CA TYR A 128 -0.09 9.18 -8.93
C TYR A 128 0.19 10.31 -7.91
N GLU A 129 -0.83 11.09 -7.59
CA GLU A 129 -0.77 12.16 -6.59
C GLU A 129 -1.22 11.65 -5.23
N THR A 130 -0.55 12.12 -4.18
CA THR A 130 -0.96 11.88 -2.79
C THR A 130 -1.39 13.18 -2.15
N VAL A 131 -2.59 13.20 -1.57
CA VAL A 131 -3.09 14.36 -0.82
C VAL A 131 -3.49 13.93 0.58
N SER A 132 -3.38 14.85 1.53
CA SER A 132 -3.84 14.62 2.88
C SER A 132 -5.17 15.31 3.13
N LEU A 133 -6.14 14.58 3.67
CA LEU A 133 -7.53 15.00 3.79
C LEU A 133 -8.01 14.92 5.23
N ASN A 134 -8.80 15.91 5.63
CA ASN A 134 -9.58 15.85 6.86
C ASN A 134 -10.88 15.11 6.60
N CYS A 135 -11.07 13.98 7.26
CA CYS A 135 -12.25 13.13 7.12
C CYS A 135 -12.98 12.98 8.46
N VAL A 136 -14.28 12.68 8.39
CA VAL A 136 -15.12 12.31 9.54
C VAL A 136 -15.63 10.89 9.32
N ALA A 137 -15.27 9.99 10.22
CA ALA A 137 -15.90 8.67 10.31
C ALA A 137 -17.08 8.74 11.28
N ARG A 138 -18.19 8.07 10.96
CA ARG A 138 -19.39 7.96 11.81
C ARG A 138 -19.71 6.50 12.08
N GLY A 139 -20.29 6.21 13.25
CA GLY A 139 -20.69 4.84 13.62
C GLY A 139 -19.50 3.93 13.91
N VAL A 140 -18.35 4.52 14.29
CA VAL A 140 -17.19 3.76 14.72
C VAL A 140 -17.44 3.28 16.14
N ASN A 141 -17.23 1.99 16.40
CA ASN A 141 -17.40 1.40 17.73
C ASN A 141 -16.46 2.10 18.74
N HIS A 142 -16.96 2.42 19.93
CA HIS A 142 -16.18 3.06 20.99
C HIS A 142 -14.97 2.24 21.46
N ALA A 143 -14.98 0.92 21.24
CA ALA A 143 -13.83 0.06 21.50
C ALA A 143 -12.67 0.27 20.50
N VAL A 144 -12.89 0.95 19.37
CA VAL A 144 -11.84 1.20 18.37
C VAL A 144 -10.98 2.37 18.81
N ALA A 145 -9.83 2.05 19.40
CA ALA A 145 -8.84 3.04 19.85
C ALA A 145 -7.87 3.48 18.75
N ASN A 146 -7.65 2.63 17.74
CA ASN A 146 -6.63 2.83 16.71
C ASN A 146 -7.22 2.59 15.32
N VAL A 147 -6.83 3.43 14.35
CA VAL A 147 -7.18 3.28 12.93
C VAL A 147 -5.91 3.24 12.12
N VAL A 148 -5.95 2.43 11.07
CA VAL A 148 -4.84 2.21 10.15
C VAL A 148 -5.12 3.00 8.87
N THR A 149 -4.20 3.87 8.45
CA THR A 149 -4.28 4.69 7.22
C THR A 149 -3.02 4.54 6.38
N GLU A 150 -3.04 4.98 5.12
CA GLU A 150 -1.80 5.04 4.33
C GLU A 150 -0.73 5.91 5.01
N ASN A 151 0.52 5.42 5.01
CA ASN A 151 1.69 6.17 5.46
C ASN A 151 2.39 6.78 4.25
N HIS A 152 2.93 7.98 4.42
CA HIS A 152 3.89 8.53 3.47
C HIS A 152 4.81 9.47 4.25
N ASP A 153 6.00 8.97 4.58
CA ASP A 153 7.08 9.79 5.12
C ASP A 153 8.03 10.14 3.97
N PRO A 154 8.08 11.40 3.52
CA PRO A 154 8.97 11.82 2.44
C PRO A 154 10.45 11.86 2.85
N SER A 155 10.77 11.68 4.14
CA SER A 155 12.14 11.68 4.65
C SER A 155 12.77 10.29 4.76
N ALA A 156 11.98 9.22 4.58
CA ALA A 156 12.45 7.85 4.65
C ALA A 156 12.70 7.26 3.26
N ASN A 157 13.83 6.55 3.09
CA ASN A 157 14.17 5.83 1.84
C ASN A 157 13.28 4.59 1.60
N TYR A 158 12.29 4.36 2.46
CA TYR A 158 11.29 3.31 2.34
C TYR A 158 9.99 3.80 3.00
N SER A 159 8.84 3.41 2.48
CA SER A 159 7.54 3.68 3.10
C SER A 159 6.86 2.36 3.44
N VAL A 160 6.67 2.10 4.74
CA VAL A 160 5.81 1.01 5.18
C VAL A 160 4.39 1.57 5.31
N CYS A 161 3.54 1.21 4.36
CA CYS A 161 2.11 1.30 4.58
C CYS A 161 1.67 0.07 5.40
N PRO A 162 0.98 0.24 6.53
CA PRO A 162 0.19 1.43 6.89
C PRO A 162 0.60 2.15 8.21
N ARG A 163 0.15 3.40 8.40
CA ARG A 163 0.30 4.22 9.61
C ARG A 163 -0.83 3.99 10.60
N VAL A 164 -0.51 3.84 11.88
CA VAL A 164 -1.51 3.82 12.97
C VAL A 164 -1.77 5.23 13.49
N ILE A 165 -3.04 5.58 13.63
CA ILE A 165 -3.53 6.83 14.21
C ILE A 165 -4.40 6.48 15.41
N LYS A 166 -4.13 7.10 16.56
CA LYS A 166 -5.01 7.03 17.74
C LYS A 166 -6.29 7.81 17.47
N MET A 167 -7.43 7.17 17.66
CA MET A 167 -8.73 7.82 17.49
C MET A 167 -9.06 8.71 18.68
N GLN A 168 -9.38 9.97 18.40
CA GLN A 168 -10.06 10.84 19.35
C GLN A 168 -11.54 10.90 18.97
N GLN A 169 -12.36 10.11 19.65
CA GLN A 169 -13.79 10.05 19.40
C GLN A 169 -14.52 11.18 20.15
N HIS A 170 -15.43 11.87 19.48
CA HIS A 170 -16.31 12.87 20.05
C HIS A 170 -17.77 12.43 19.84
N GLY A 171 -18.31 11.67 20.79
CA GLY A 171 -19.60 10.99 20.59
C GLY A 171 -19.52 9.95 19.47
N ASN A 172 -20.51 9.92 18.57
CA ASN A 172 -20.59 8.93 17.48
C ASN A 172 -19.75 9.26 16.24
N CYS A 173 -18.89 10.28 16.31
CA CYS A 173 -18.03 10.68 15.21
C CYS A 173 -16.57 10.81 15.65
N CYS A 174 -15.67 10.59 14.68
CA CYS A 174 -14.26 10.83 14.85
C CYS A 174 -13.71 11.58 13.65
N LYS A 175 -12.90 12.60 13.92
CA LYS A 175 -12.13 13.29 12.90
C LYS A 175 -10.82 12.54 12.71
N ILE A 176 -10.53 12.18 11.47
CA ILE A 176 -9.35 11.41 11.10
C ILE A 176 -8.67 12.14 9.95
N TYR A 177 -7.35 12.26 10.05
CA TYR A 177 -6.53 12.73 8.96
C TYR A 177 -6.10 11.55 8.10
N VAL A 178 -6.52 11.54 6.83
CA VAL A 178 -6.31 10.41 5.93
C VAL A 178 -5.47 10.89 4.75
N LYS A 179 -4.33 10.23 4.49
CA LYS A 179 -3.65 10.36 3.20
C LYS A 179 -4.37 9.48 2.19
N VAL A 180 -4.68 10.06 1.03
CA VAL A 180 -5.26 9.34 -0.10
C VAL A 180 -4.26 9.41 -1.24
N CYS A 181 -3.77 8.25 -1.65
CA CYS A 181 -2.96 8.11 -2.84
C CYS A 181 -3.83 7.75 -4.05
N ASN A 182 -3.78 8.55 -5.11
CA ASN A 182 -4.35 8.17 -6.40
C ASN A 182 -3.38 7.28 -7.17
N MET A 183 -3.45 5.98 -6.93
CA MET A 183 -2.64 4.98 -7.66
C MET A 183 -3.08 4.75 -9.12
N THR A 184 -4.10 5.46 -9.60
CA THR A 184 -4.61 5.26 -10.96
C THR A 184 -3.91 6.16 -11.98
N GLY A 185 -3.89 5.74 -13.24
CA GLY A 185 -3.39 6.54 -14.35
C GLY A 185 -4.32 7.69 -14.78
N LYS A 186 -5.36 8.00 -14.01
CA LYS A 186 -6.38 9.02 -14.33
C LYS A 186 -6.66 9.89 -13.11
N PRO A 187 -7.12 11.14 -13.28
CA PRO A 187 -7.55 11.96 -12.16
C PRO A 187 -8.78 11.37 -11.47
N ILE A 188 -8.82 11.44 -10.14
CA ILE A 188 -10.00 11.12 -9.32
C ILE A 188 -10.58 12.39 -8.70
N VAL A 189 -11.90 12.42 -8.52
CA VAL A 189 -12.60 13.54 -7.85
C VAL A 189 -13.36 13.00 -6.65
N LEU A 190 -12.90 13.37 -5.46
CA LEU A 190 -13.55 13.08 -4.20
C LEU A 190 -14.61 14.15 -3.94
N LYS A 191 -15.88 13.76 -4.03
CA LYS A 191 -17.01 14.66 -3.78
C LYS A 191 -17.35 14.69 -2.28
N PRO A 192 -17.71 15.86 -1.73
CA PRO A 192 -18.34 15.95 -0.41
C PRO A 192 -19.62 15.11 -0.39
N LYS A 193 -19.86 14.37 0.70
CA LYS A 193 -21.06 13.56 0.93
C LYS A 193 -21.64 13.81 2.32
#